data_AF-A0A971FSZ4-F1
#
_entry.id   AF-A0A971FSZ4-F1
#
_cell.length_a   1.000
_cell.length_b   1.000
_cell.length_c   1.000
_cell.angle_alpha   90.00
_cell.angle_beta   90.00
_cell.angle_gamma   90.00
#
_symmetry.space_group_name_H-M   'P 1'
#
loop_
_entity.id
_entity.type
_entity.pdbx_description
1 polymer ?
#
loop_
_entity_poly.entity_id
_entity_poly.type
_entity_poly.pdbx_seq_one_letter_code
_entity_poly.pdbx_strand_id
1 'polypeptide(L)'
;MSAKKEKVVLKVGYPDAEYMISKPMHSSQKIIEQNENYVLIEMSLILNYEFETALLGFMNNCQIVEPKSLRNKIRNRAEEIVKNCK
;
A
#
# COMPACT_ATOMS: atom_id res chain seq x y z
N MET A 1 -17.98 14.95 9.41
CA MET A 1 -16.64 14.74 10.00
C MET A 1 -15.64 14.81 8.86
N SER A 2 -14.67 15.72 8.90
CA SER A 2 -13.67 15.83 7.83
C SER A 2 -12.71 14.64 7.90
N ALA A 3 -12.62 13.86 6.83
CA ALA A 3 -11.75 12.69 6.81
C ALA A 3 -10.28 13.13 6.86
N LYS A 4 -9.52 12.57 7.82
CA LYS A 4 -8.14 12.98 8.08
C LYS A 4 -7.19 12.27 7.10
N LYS A 5 -6.25 13.02 6.52
CA LYS A 5 -5.14 12.44 5.76
C LYS A 5 -4.18 11.72 6.71
N GLU A 6 -3.76 10.53 6.32
CA GLU A 6 -2.77 9.71 7.00
C GLU A 6 -1.51 9.59 6.12
N LYS A 7 -0.35 9.49 6.79
CA LYS A 7 0.91 9.14 6.15
C LYS A 7 0.95 7.64 5.94
N VAL A 8 1.19 7.22 4.70
CA VAL A 8 1.36 5.82 4.30
C VAL A 8 2.78 5.64 3.79
N VAL A 9 3.47 4.61 4.26
CA VAL A 9 4.79 4.20 3.76
C VAL A 9 4.73 2.74 3.38
N LEU A 10 5.06 2.46 2.13
CA LEU A 10 5.10 1.12 1.54
C LEU A 10 6.54 0.76 1.19
N LYS A 11 6.95 -0.46 1.50
CA LYS A 11 8.18 -1.07 1.01
C LYS A 11 7.82 -2.09 -0.06
N VAL A 12 8.25 -1.86 -1.29
CA VAL A 12 7.79 -2.63 -2.45
C VAL A 12 8.99 -3.25 -3.14
N GLY A 13 8.96 -4.56 -3.35
CA GLY A 13 9.97 -5.27 -4.12
C GLY A 13 9.78 -5.06 -5.62
N TYR A 14 10.81 -5.38 -6.41
CA TYR A 14 10.69 -5.49 -7.86
C TYR A 14 10.00 -6.81 -8.25
N PRO A 15 9.25 -6.85 -9.36
CA PRO A 15 9.00 -5.76 -10.33
C PRO A 15 7.84 -4.82 -9.95
N ASP A 16 7.05 -5.12 -8.91
CA ASP A 16 5.85 -4.35 -8.56
C ASP A 16 6.11 -2.87 -8.27
N ALA A 17 7.30 -2.56 -7.74
CA ALA A 17 7.76 -1.19 -7.56
C ALA A 17 7.76 -0.38 -8.87
N GLU A 18 8.21 -0.95 -10.00
CA GLU A 18 8.21 -0.26 -11.31
C GLU A 18 6.78 0.03 -11.78
N TYR A 19 5.87 -0.90 -11.52
CA TYR A 19 4.45 -0.70 -11.84
C TYR A 19 3.85 0.42 -10.99
N MET A 20 4.10 0.44 -9.67
CA MET A 20 3.63 1.52 -8.79
C MET A 20 4.25 2.88 -9.12
N ILE A 21 5.49 2.91 -9.61
CA ILE A 21 6.16 4.15 -10.04
C ILE A 21 5.55 4.65 -11.34
N SER A 22 5.37 3.77 -12.34
CA SER A 22 4.79 4.15 -13.64
C SER A 22 3.30 4.49 -13.57
N LYS A 23 2.57 3.91 -12.60
CA LYS A 23 1.16 4.20 -12.30
C LYS A 23 0.98 4.55 -10.83
N PRO A 24 1.23 5.82 -10.45
CA PRO A 24 1.11 6.26 -9.07
C PRO A 24 -0.29 6.00 -8.50
N MET A 25 -0.34 5.43 -7.30
CA MET A 25 -1.62 5.15 -6.62
C MET A 25 -2.30 6.42 -6.09
N HIS A 26 -1.54 7.49 -5.90
CA HIS A 26 -2.04 8.77 -5.40
C HIS A 26 -1.13 9.92 -5.84
N SER A 27 -1.68 11.13 -5.97
CA SER A 27 -0.94 12.31 -6.44
C SER A 27 0.17 12.77 -5.50
N SER A 28 0.09 12.42 -4.21
CA SER A 28 1.11 12.74 -3.21
C SER A 28 2.23 11.70 -3.10
N GLN A 29 2.26 10.70 -4.00
CA GLN A 29 3.26 9.64 -4.02
C GLN A 29 4.67 10.21 -4.22
N LYS A 30 5.60 9.77 -3.37
CA LYS A 30 7.01 10.12 -3.41
C LYS A 30 7.87 8.89 -3.15
N ILE A 31 8.96 8.75 -3.89
CA ILE A 31 10.01 7.77 -3.56
C ILE A 31 10.89 8.39 -2.48
N ILE A 32 10.99 7.73 -1.33
CA ILE A 32 11.84 8.20 -0.21
C ILE A 32 13.12 7.38 -0.07
N GLU A 33 13.17 6.18 -0.66
CA GLU A 33 14.36 5.33 -0.75
C GLU A 33 14.24 4.39 -1.95
N GLN A 34 15.34 4.12 -2.64
CA GLN A 34 15.39 3.17 -3.75
C GLN A 34 16.76 2.50 -3.82
N ASN A 35 16.77 1.18 -3.94
CA ASN A 35 17.96 0.38 -4.18
C ASN A 35 17.62 -0.79 -5.11
N GLU A 36 18.57 -1.68 -5.35
CA GLU A 36 18.42 -2.81 -6.29
C GLU A 36 17.36 -3.84 -5.86
N ASN A 37 16.97 -3.87 -4.59
CA ASN A 37 16.05 -4.86 -4.04
C ASN A 37 14.63 -4.32 -3.83
N TYR A 38 14.48 -3.03 -3.48
CA TYR A 38 13.19 -2.45 -3.15
C TYR A 38 13.13 -0.93 -3.34
N VAL A 39 11.89 -0.42 -3.28
CA VAL A 39 11.57 1.00 -3.22
C VAL A 39 10.71 1.29 -1.98
N LEU A 40 11.05 2.34 -1.24
CA LEU A 40 10.15 2.94 -0.24
C LEU A 40 9.33 4.06 -0.88
N ILE A 41 8.02 3.89 -0.84
CA ILE A 41 7.04 4.84 -1.39
C ILE A 41 6.26 5.46 -0.23
N GLU A 42 6.27 6.78 -0.15
CA GLU A 42 5.48 7.57 0.79
C GLU A 42 4.29 8.22 0.10
N MET A 43 3.13 8.25 0.76
CA MET A 43 1.95 9.00 0.35
C MET A 43 1.28 9.67 1.56
N SER A 44 0.60 10.78 1.32
CA SER A 44 -0.31 11.44 2.27
C SER A 44 -1.71 11.50 1.68
N LEU A 45 -2.61 10.62 2.15
CA LEU A 45 -3.96 10.46 1.60
C LEU A 45 -4.99 10.10 2.68
N ILE A 46 -6.28 10.26 2.37
CA ILE A 46 -7.36 9.73 3.20
C ILE A 46 -7.50 8.24 2.88
N LEU A 47 -7.35 7.37 3.89
CA LEU A 47 -7.54 5.94 3.70
C LEU A 47 -9.00 5.64 3.37
N ASN A 48 -9.23 5.06 2.20
CA ASN A 48 -10.55 4.71 1.71
C ASN A 48 -10.56 3.30 1.10
N TYR A 49 -11.76 2.80 0.80
CA TYR A 49 -11.93 1.45 0.29
C TYR A 49 -11.25 1.21 -1.07
N GLU A 50 -11.23 2.21 -1.94
CA GLU A 50 -10.60 2.12 -3.27
C GLU A 50 -9.08 1.91 -3.14
N PHE A 51 -8.41 2.75 -2.34
CA PHE A 51 -6.99 2.62 -2.06
C PHE A 51 -6.64 1.27 -1.44
N GLU A 52 -7.40 0.83 -0.43
CA GLU A 52 -7.18 -0.46 0.22
C GLU A 52 -7.34 -1.65 -0.75
N THR A 53 -8.32 -1.55 -1.66
CA THR A 53 -8.58 -2.59 -2.65
C THR A 53 -7.48 -2.62 -3.71
N ALA A 54 -7.03 -1.46 -4.19
CA ALA A 54 -5.90 -1.37 -5.09
C ALA A 54 -4.62 -1.91 -4.43
N LEU A 55 -4.38 -1.55 -3.17
CA LEU A 55 -3.21 -2.00 -2.41
C LEU A 55 -3.17 -3.51 -2.24
N LEU A 56 -4.31 -4.18 -1.98
CA LEU A 56 -4.39 -5.64 -1.89
C LEU A 56 -3.79 -6.36 -3.10
N GLY A 57 -3.92 -5.79 -4.31
CA GLY A 57 -3.36 -6.35 -5.54
C GLY A 57 -1.83 -6.45 -5.56
N PHE A 58 -1.14 -5.74 -4.66
CA PHE A 58 0.32 -5.72 -4.55
C PHE A 58 0.85 -6.38 -3.28
N MET A 59 -0.03 -6.83 -2.37
CA MET A 59 0.38 -7.26 -1.02
C MET A 59 1.22 -8.55 -0.99
N ASN A 60 1.35 -9.26 -2.12
CA ASN A 60 2.27 -10.39 -2.27
C ASN A 60 3.75 -9.97 -2.27
N ASN A 61 4.06 -8.73 -2.68
CA ASN A 61 5.43 -8.20 -2.78
C ASN A 61 5.54 -6.77 -2.22
N CYS A 62 4.56 -6.35 -1.42
CA CYS A 62 4.50 -5.04 -0.78
C CYS A 62 4.29 -5.20 0.73
N GLN A 63 5.06 -4.44 1.49
CA GLN A 63 4.96 -4.37 2.94
C GLN A 63 4.50 -2.97 3.36
N ILE A 64 3.43 -2.93 4.18
CA ILE A 64 2.96 -1.68 4.80
C ILE A 64 3.85 -1.37 6.01
N VAL A 65 4.77 -0.42 5.84
CA VAL A 65 5.65 0.09 6.91
C VAL A 65 4.81 0.94 7.87
N GLU A 66 4.04 1.89 7.34
CA GLU A 66 3.12 2.75 8.09
C GLU A 66 1.83 3.04 7.30
N PRO A 67 0.69 3.32 7.96
CA PRO A 67 0.45 3.24 9.41
C PRO A 67 0.02 1.84 9.86
N LYS A 68 0.11 1.57 11.17
CA LYS A 68 -0.33 0.29 11.77
C LYS A 68 -1.82 0.02 11.57
N SER A 69 -2.65 1.08 11.55
CA SER A 69 -4.09 1.02 11.29
C SER A 69 -4.38 0.36 9.92
N LEU A 70 -3.73 0.86 8.87
CA LEU A 70 -3.85 0.31 7.51
C LEU A 70 -3.39 -1.14 7.46
N ARG A 71 -2.23 -1.46 8.08
CA ARG A 71 -1.72 -2.84 8.14
C ARG A 71 -2.75 -3.80 8.73
N ASN A 72 -3.38 -3.45 9.85
CA ASN A 72 -4.41 -4.27 10.47
C ASN A 72 -5.63 -4.43 9.57
N LYS A 73 -6.05 -3.35 8.89
CA LYS A 73 -7.21 -3.38 8.00
C LYS A 73 -6.98 -4.29 6.79
N ILE A 74 -5.82 -4.21 6.17
CA ILE A 74 -5.43 -5.08 5.04
C ILE A 74 -5.28 -6.53 5.49
N ARG A 75 -4.70 -6.79 6.67
CA ARG A 75 -4.60 -8.14 7.24
C ARG A 75 -5.98 -8.77 7.44
N ASN A 76 -6.93 -8.06 8.04
CA ASN A 76 -8.29 -8.57 8.23
C ASN A 76 -8.96 -8.90 6.89
N ARG A 77 -8.78 -8.05 5.87
CA ARG A 77 -9.31 -8.32 4.52
C ARG A 77 -8.65 -9.56 3.90
N ALA A 78 -7.34 -9.73 4.06
CA ALA A 78 -6.62 -10.91 3.57
C ALA A 78 -7.07 -12.20 4.26
N GLU A 79 -7.29 -12.18 5.58
CA GLU A 79 -7.85 -13.32 6.34
C GLU A 79 -9.23 -13.73 5.79
N GLU A 80 -10.10 -12.77 5.46
CA GLU A 80 -11.39 -13.06 4.82
C GLU A 80 -11.24 -13.59 3.39
N ILE A 81 -10.28 -13.10 2.61
CA ILE A 81 -9.99 -13.65 1.27
C ILE A 81 -9.61 -15.12 1.39
N VAL A 82 -8.70 -15.47 2.29
CA VAL A 82 -8.26 -16.86 2.51
C VAL A 82 -9.45 -17.76 2.90
N LYS A 83 -10.36 -17.29 3.78
CA LYS A 83 -11.58 -18.05 4.14
C LYS A 83 -12.49 -18.33 2.94
N ASN A 84 -12.53 -17.43 1.95
CA ASN A 84 -13.39 -17.54 0.78
C ASN A 84 -12.73 -18.30 -0.40
N CYS A 85 -11.41 -18.49 -0.38
CA CYS A 85 -10.66 -19.32 -1.33
C CYS A 85 -10.75 -20.82 -0.96
N LYS A 86 -11.95 -21.38 -0.96
CA LYS A 86 -12.19 -22.82 -0.74
C LYS A 86 -11.77 -23.67 -1.93
#